data_AF-A0A542DTC1-F1
#
_entry.id   AF-A0A542DTC1-F1
#
_cell.length_a   1.000
_cell.length_b   1.000
_cell.length_c   1.000
_cell.angle_alpha   90.00
_cell.angle_beta   90.00
_cell.angle_gamma   90.00
#
_symmetry.space_group_name_H-M   'P 1'
#
loop_
_entity.id
_entity.type
_entity.pdbx_description
1 polymer ?
#
loop_
_entity_poly.entity_id
_entity_poly.type
_entity_poly.pdbx_seq_one_letter_code
_entity_poly.pdbx_strand_id
1 'polypeptide(L)' 'MDTGTADQSGAPFVRPSQSVMDLIAAKRTEPIKSLDDLAADTFGSDEELDDFLAYTYAERHREIA' A
#
# COMPACT_ATOMS: atom_id res chain seq x y z
N MET A 1 -1.95 34.07 -24.10
CA MET A 1 -1.24 33.77 -22.85
C MET A 1 -0.62 32.40 -23.04
N ASP A 2 0.62 32.39 -23.52
CA ASP A 2 1.50 31.22 -23.52
C ASP A 2 2.17 31.16 -22.15
N THR A 3 2.03 30.05 -21.45
CA THR A 3 2.95 29.71 -20.35
C THR A 3 3.26 28.23 -20.39
N GLY A 4 4.50 27.96 -20.78
CA GLY A 4 5.31 26.91 -20.17
C GLY A 4 5.20 25.55 -20.82
N THR A 5 5.97 25.37 -21.90
CA THR A 5 6.55 24.08 -22.25
C THR A 5 7.10 23.42 -20.99
N ALA A 6 6.44 22.36 -20.52
CA ALA A 6 7.01 21.47 -19.53
C ALA A 6 8.19 20.76 -20.21
N ASP A 7 9.37 21.34 -20.08
CA ASP A 7 10.64 20.67 -20.27
C ASP A 7 10.70 19.54 -19.24
N GLN A 8 10.06 18.41 -19.53
CA GLN A 8 10.33 17.17 -18.84
C GLN A 8 11.65 16.65 -19.39
N SER A 9 12.73 17.33 -19.00
CA SER A 9 14.07 16.77 -19.03
C SER A 9 14.01 15.47 -18.24
N GLY A 10 13.97 14.35 -18.97
CA GLY A 10 13.89 13.00 -18.44
C GLY A 10 15.17 12.68 -17.68
N ALA A 11 15.25 13.13 -16.42
CA ALA A 11 16.21 12.59 -15.48
C ALA A 11 15.91 11.08 -15.39
N PRO A 12 16.89 10.19 -15.61
CA PRO A 12 16.66 8.79 -15.33
C PRO A 12 16.23 8.70 -13.86
N PHE A 13 15.09 8.04 -13.61
CA PHE A 13 14.73 7.67 -12.26
C PHE A 13 15.85 6.75 -11.75
N VAL A 14 16.81 7.35 -11.03
CA VAL A 14 17.83 6.62 -10.31
C VAL A 14 17.07 5.89 -9.22
N ARG A 15 16.73 4.62 -9.48
CA ARG A 15 16.20 3.77 -8.43
C ARG A 15 17.30 3.70 -7.38
N PRO A 16 17.08 4.20 -6.15
CA PRO A 16 18.08 4.04 -5.11
C PRO A 16 18.36 2.54 -4.99
N SER A 17 19.61 2.15 -5.22
CA SER A 17 20.08 0.76 -5.15
C SER A 17 20.24 0.33 -3.68
N GLN A 18 19.28 0.72 -2.84
CA GLN A 18 19.23 0.30 -1.46
C GLN A 18 18.79 -1.16 -1.42
N SER A 19 19.47 -1.94 -0.59
CA SER A 19 19.00 -3.29 -0.30
C SER A 19 17.61 -3.22 0.31
N VAL A 20 16.79 -4.23 0.05
CA VAL A 20 15.52 -4.42 0.76
C VAL A 20 15.74 -4.37 2.27
N MET A 21 16.85 -4.93 2.76
CA MET A 21 17.21 -4.89 4.19
C MET A 21 17.53 -3.47 4.69
N ASP A 22 18.17 -2.64 3.86
CA ASP A 22 18.45 -1.24 4.22
C ASP A 22 17.15 -0.45 4.33
N LEU A 23 16.20 -0.72 3.43
CA LEU A 23 14.89 -0.07 3.43
C LEU A 23 14.05 -0.47 4.65
N ILE A 24 14.07 -1.75 5.01
CA ILE A 24 13.41 -2.29 6.20
C ILE A 24 13.99 -1.65 7.47
N ALA A 25 15.32 -1.60 7.58
CA ALA A 25 16.01 -0.98 8.71
C ALA A 25 15.72 0.53 8.81
N ALA A 26 15.71 1.25 7.68
CA ALA A 26 15.40 2.67 7.62
C ALA A 26 13.96 2.99 8.04
N LYS A 27 13.01 2.11 7.68
CA LYS A 27 11.59 2.25 8.03
C LYS A 27 11.28 1.76 9.44
N ARG A 28 12.23 1.13 10.14
CA ARG A 28 12.05 0.50 11.46
C ARG A 28 10.87 -0.48 11.47
N THR A 29 10.69 -1.20 10.37
CA THR A 29 9.65 -2.21 10.21
C THR A 29 10.29 -3.60 10.21
N GLU A 30 9.51 -4.64 10.48
CA GLU A 30 9.91 -6.02 10.22
C GLU A 30 9.20 -6.57 8.97
N PRO A 31 9.80 -7.53 8.24
CA PRO A 31 9.08 -8.25 7.20
C PRO A 31 7.90 -9.02 7.80
N ILE A 32 6.77 -9.04 7.09
CA ILE A 32 5.61 -9.86 7.43
C ILE A 32 6.01 -11.35 7.37
N LYS A 33 5.83 -12.08 8.47
CA LYS A 33 6.25 -13.48 8.63
C LYS A 33 5.11 -14.48 8.45
N SER A 34 3.85 -14.05 8.59
CA SER A 34 2.66 -14.89 8.41
C SER A 34 1.43 -14.06 8.02
N LEU A 35 0.33 -14.75 7.66
CA LEU A 35 -0.97 -14.10 7.46
C LEU A 35 -1.51 -13.49 8.75
N ASP A 36 -1.31 -14.16 9.89
CA ASP A 36 -1.70 -13.63 11.19
C ASP A 36 -0.92 -12.35 11.53
N ASP A 37 0.38 -12.32 11.21
CA ASP A 37 1.26 -11.16 11.38
C ASP A 37 0.83 -9.97 10.49
N LEU A 38 0.35 -10.26 9.28
CA LEU A 38 -0.25 -9.24 8.41
C LEU A 38 -1.54 -8.66 9.01
N ALA A 39 -2.39 -9.51 9.60
CA ALA A 39 -3.69 -9.10 10.13
C ALA A 39 -3.59 -8.38 11.48
N ALA A 40 -2.59 -8.72 12.30
CA ALA A 40 -2.44 -8.27 13.69
C ALA A 40 -2.37 -6.74 13.84
N ASP A 41 -1.89 -6.01 12.83
CA ASP A 41 -1.75 -4.54 12.84
C ASP A 41 -2.61 -3.86 11.76
N THR A 42 -3.47 -4.59 11.04
CA THR A 42 -4.29 -4.02 9.97
C THR A 42 -5.58 -3.39 10.51
N PHE A 43 -6.20 -4.02 11.51
CA PHE A 43 -7.46 -3.56 12.10
C PHE A 43 -7.25 -3.26 13.58
N GLY A 44 -7.76 -2.12 14.04
CA GLY A 44 -7.69 -1.70 15.44
C GLY A 44 -8.70 -2.42 16.35
N SER A 45 -9.65 -3.16 15.77
CA SER A 45 -10.64 -3.96 16.50
C SER A 45 -11.29 -5.03 15.61
N ASP A 46 -11.88 -6.05 16.23
CA ASP A 46 -12.67 -7.07 15.53
C ASP A 46 -13.90 -6.46 14.83
N GLU A 47 -14.49 -5.41 15.41
CA GLU A 47 -15.61 -4.65 14.81
C GLU A 47 -15.21 -4.01 13.47
N GLU A 48 -14.01 -3.43 13.39
CA GLU A 48 -13.48 -2.83 12.15
C GLU A 48 -13.23 -3.89 11.06
N LEU A 49 -12.77 -5.08 11.46
CA LEU A 49 -12.62 -6.21 10.55
C LEU A 49 -13.99 -6.67 10.00
N ASP A 50 -14.99 -6.79 10.86
CA ASP A 50 -16.35 -7.19 10.49
C ASP A 50 -16.98 -6.19 9.50
N ASP A 51 -16.80 -4.89 9.73
CA ASP A 51 -17.26 -3.82 8.83
C ASP A 51 -16.60 -3.92 7.44
N PHE A 52 -15.29 -4.18 7.40
CA PHE A 52 -14.57 -4.37 6.14
C PHE A 52 -15.07 -5.60 5.37
N LEU A 53 -15.34 -6.70 6.07
CA LEU A 53 -15.90 -7.92 5.47
C LEU A 53 -17.30 -7.69 4.92
N ALA A 54 -18.16 -6.98 5.65
CA ALA A 54 -19.50 -6.63 5.19
C ALA A 54 -19.48 -5.77 3.92
N TYR A 55 -18.62 -4.76 3.88
CA TYR A 55 -18.45 -3.88 2.72
C TYR A 55 -17.97 -4.66 1.49
N THR A 56 -16.88 -5.43 1.63
CA THR A 56 -16.30 -6.19 0.51
C THR A 56 -17.26 -7.27 -0.01
N TYR A 57 -17.99 -7.93 0.89
CA TYR A 57 -19.03 -8.89 0.52
C TYR A 57 -20.14 -8.21 -0.30
N ALA A 58 -20.66 -7.07 0.16
CA ALA A 58 -21.70 -6.32 -0.53
C ALA A 58 -21.22 -5.84 -1.91
N GLU A 59 -20.01 -5.29 -2.00
CA GLU A 59 -19.45 -4.77 -3.26
C GLU A 59 -19.23 -5.90 -4.29
N ARG A 60 -18.72 -7.06 -3.85
CA ARG A 60 -18.58 -8.23 -4.73
C ARG A 60 -19.92 -8.73 -5.26
N HIS A 61 -20.97 -8.73 -4.44
CA HIS A 61 -22.30 -9.16 -4.88
C HIS A 61 -22.99 -8.13 -5.78
N ARG A 62 -22.56 -6.87 -5.74
CA ARG A 62 -23.03 -5.82 -6.64
C ARG A 62 -22.57 -6.02 -8.09
N GLU A 63 -21.40 -6.62 -8.31
CA GLU A 63 -20.90 -6.94 -9.65
C GLU A 63 -21.57 -8.19 -10.27
N ILE A 64 -22.32 -8.97 -9.48
CA ILE A 64 -22.97 -10.21 -9.91
C ILE A 64 -24.47 -9.98 -10.23
N ALA A 65 -25.01 -8.80 -9.90
CA ALA A 65 -26.43 -8.44 -10.06
C ALA A 65 -26.72 -7.63 -11.33
#